data_AF-A0A350T454-F1
#
_entry.id   AF-A0A350T454-F1
#
_cell.length_a   1.000
_cell.length_b   1.000
_cell.length_c   1.000
_cell.angle_alpha   90.00
_cell.angle_beta   90.00
_cell.angle_gamma   90.00
#
_symmetry.space_group_name_H-M   'P 1'
#
loop_
_entity.id
_entity.type
_entity.pdbx_description
1 polymer ?
#
loop_
_entity_poly.entity_id
_entity_poly.type
_entity_poly.pdbx_seq_one_letter_code
_entity_poly.pdbx_strand_id
1 'polypeptide(L)'
;MTMTQQRSSPALPSLAWAGVLLAWMTGAIYLLIGAGIAPDDLASPPRGVMLVAALAYFAGGWLIRRLNRRLVLAGAIANALVMVIYMISLIAGRSDLEAYAAVSKLTQVGLEVVLIALLVHLPRTAADIVSTPVTKQAG
;
A
#
# COMPACT_ATOMS: atom_id res chain seq x y z
N MET A 1 23.16 17.57 35.27
CA MET A 1 23.46 16.28 34.61
C MET A 1 22.14 15.76 34.07
N THR A 2 21.76 16.22 32.89
CA THR A 2 20.41 16.03 32.32
C THR A 2 20.48 14.85 31.36
N MET A 3 20.01 13.69 31.80
CA MET A 3 19.77 12.56 30.90
C MET A 3 18.64 12.95 29.94
N THR A 4 18.97 13.42 28.75
CA THR A 4 18.06 13.38 27.61
C THR A 4 17.83 11.92 27.27
N GLN A 5 16.80 11.32 27.87
CA GLN A 5 16.24 10.06 27.41
C GLN A 5 15.81 10.26 25.95
N GLN A 6 16.71 9.89 25.05
CA GLN A 6 16.44 9.64 23.65
C GLN A 6 15.45 8.49 23.62
N ARG A 7 14.14 8.80 23.67
CA ARG A 7 13.07 7.85 23.39
C ARG A 7 13.33 7.33 21.98
N SER A 8 13.92 6.15 21.89
CA SER A 8 13.97 5.35 20.68
C SER A 8 12.53 5.09 20.28
N SER A 9 11.95 5.93 19.42
CA SER A 9 10.54 5.86 19.05
C SER A 9 10.18 4.45 18.57
N PRO A 10 9.46 3.63 19.37
CA PRO A 10 9.10 2.27 18.99
C PRO A 10 8.02 2.22 17.88
N ALA A 11 7.69 3.38 17.30
CA ALA A 11 6.63 3.58 16.33
C ALA A 11 7.00 3.05 14.93
N LEU A 12 8.25 3.18 14.48
CA LEU A 12 8.61 2.78 13.11
C LEU A 12 8.53 1.26 12.86
N PRO A 13 9.11 0.40 13.71
CA PRO A 13 9.01 -1.05 13.53
C PRO A 13 7.59 -1.57 13.67
N SER A 14 6.81 -1.03 14.60
CA SER A 14 5.41 -1.43 14.81
C SER A 14 4.53 -1.01 13.63
N LEU A 15 4.73 0.20 13.11
CA LEU A 15 4.05 0.69 11.91
C LEU A 15 4.40 -0.13 10.66
N ALA A 16 5.67 -0.54 10.51
CA ALA A 16 6.07 -1.44 9.45
C ALA A 16 5.38 -2.81 9.54
N TRP A 17 5.25 -3.37 10.74
CA TRP A 17 4.51 -4.62 10.96
C TRP A 17 3.02 -4.48 10.65
N ALA A 18 2.39 -3.37 11.06
CA ALA A 18 1.01 -3.09 10.68
C ALA A 18 0.85 -3.05 9.15
N GLY A 19 1.78 -2.42 8.44
CA GLY A 19 1.80 -2.38 6.98
C GLY A 19 1.98 -3.75 6.34
N VAL A 20 2.87 -4.58 6.90
CA VAL A 20 3.06 -5.98 6.45
C VAL A 20 1.75 -6.76 6.58
N LEU A 21 1.11 -6.70 7.74
CA LEU A 21 -0.12 -7.45 8.01
C LEU A 21 -1.25 -7.01 7.08
N LEU A 22 -1.43 -5.70 6.89
CA LEU A 22 -2.45 -5.17 5.98
C LEU A 22 -2.17 -5.57 4.53
N ALA A 23 -0.91 -5.47 4.07
CA ALA A 23 -0.53 -5.92 2.74
C ALA A 23 -0.80 -7.42 2.55
N TRP A 24 -0.46 -8.26 3.53
CA TRP A 24 -0.71 -9.70 3.46
C TRP A 24 -2.19 -10.07 3.54
N MET A 25 -2.99 -9.33 4.32
CA MET A 25 -4.44 -9.49 4.32
C MET A 25 -5.02 -9.16 2.94
N THR A 26 -4.63 -8.05 2.33
CA THR A 26 -5.05 -7.70 0.97
C THR A 26 -4.60 -8.76 -0.05
N GLY A 27 -3.36 -9.25 0.07
CA GLY A 27 -2.82 -10.31 -0.77
C GLY A 27 -3.60 -11.62 -0.63
N ALA A 28 -3.96 -12.01 0.59
CA ALA A 28 -4.78 -13.20 0.85
C ALA A 28 -6.18 -13.07 0.24
N ILE A 29 -6.83 -11.91 0.35
CA ILE A 29 -8.15 -11.68 -0.27
C ILE A 29 -8.05 -11.80 -1.79
N TYR A 30 -7.04 -11.18 -2.42
CA TYR A 30 -6.83 -11.33 -3.86
C TYR A 30 -6.49 -12.75 -4.29
N LEU A 31 -5.79 -13.50 -3.46
CA LEU A 31 -5.52 -14.92 -3.71
C LEU A 31 -6.82 -15.73 -3.69
N LEU A 32 -7.69 -15.52 -2.69
CA LEU A 32 -8.98 -16.19 -2.59
C LEU A 32 -9.88 -15.88 -3.79
N ILE A 33 -9.92 -14.62 -4.22
CA ILE A 33 -10.68 -14.21 -5.42
C ILE A 33 -10.07 -14.83 -6.68
N GLY A 34 -8.75 -14.74 -6.87
CA GLY A 34 -8.06 -15.28 -8.04
C GLY A 34 -8.12 -16.81 -8.15
N ALA A 35 -8.21 -17.51 -7.02
CA ALA A 35 -8.36 -18.96 -6.94
C ALA A 35 -9.80 -19.46 -7.21
N GLY A 36 -10.77 -18.56 -7.36
CA GLY A 36 -12.19 -18.91 -7.57
C GLY A 36 -12.88 -19.45 -6.32
N ILE A 37 -12.38 -19.10 -5.13
CA ILE A 37 -13.02 -19.46 -3.84
C ILE A 37 -14.10 -18.44 -3.47
N ALA A 38 -13.97 -17.20 -3.94
CA ALA A 38 -15.03 -16.19 -3.86
C ALA A 38 -16.04 -16.38 -5.01
N PRO A 39 -17.33 -16.02 -4.83
CA PRO A 39 -18.36 -16.15 -5.86
C PRO A 39 -17.92 -15.50 -7.19
N ASP A 40 -18.10 -16.23 -8.30
CA ASP A 40 -17.72 -15.83 -9.66
C ASP A 40 -18.78 -14.92 -10.32
N ASP A 41 -19.47 -14.08 -9.55
CA ASP A 41 -20.52 -13.23 -10.11
C ASP A 41 -19.90 -11.98 -10.77
N LEU A 42 -19.73 -12.13 -12.09
CA LEU A 42 -19.61 -11.15 -13.18
C LEU A 42 -18.93 -9.78 -12.92
N ALA A 43 -17.92 -9.52 -13.75
CA ALA A 43 -17.13 -8.27 -13.90
C ALA A 43 -15.90 -8.08 -12.99
N SER A 44 -15.56 -9.06 -12.16
CA SER A 44 -14.25 -9.08 -11.50
C SER A 44 -13.08 -9.14 -12.52
N PRO A 45 -11.97 -8.41 -12.30
CA PRO A 45 -10.75 -8.51 -13.11
C PRO A 45 -10.33 -9.96 -13.39
N PRO A 46 -9.70 -10.25 -14.56
CA PRO A 46 -9.32 -11.62 -14.92
C PRO A 46 -8.53 -12.30 -13.79
N ARG A 47 -8.81 -13.58 -13.51
CA ARG A 47 -8.19 -14.34 -12.40
C ARG A 47 -6.66 -14.21 -12.34
N GLY A 48 -5.99 -14.24 -13.50
CA GLY A 48 -4.55 -14.04 -13.58
C GLY A 48 -4.07 -12.69 -13.02
N VAL A 49 -4.84 -11.62 -13.23
CA VAL A 49 -4.55 -10.29 -12.67
C VAL A 49 -4.68 -10.30 -11.15
N MET A 50 -5.72 -10.97 -10.61
CA MET A 50 -5.91 -11.11 -9.16
C MET A 50 -4.75 -11.89 -8.50
N LEU A 51 -4.29 -12.97 -9.13
CA LEU A 51 -3.14 -13.74 -8.64
C LEU A 51 -1.84 -12.93 -8.67
N VAL A 52 -1.60 -12.18 -9.74
CA VAL A 52 -0.44 -11.28 -9.82
C VAL A 52 -0.53 -10.19 -8.74
N ALA A 53 -1.71 -9.63 -8.51
CA ALA A 53 -1.93 -8.67 -7.42
C ALA A 53 -1.62 -9.30 -6.06
N ALA A 54 -2.13 -10.50 -5.78
CA ALA A 54 -1.85 -11.22 -4.54
C ALA A 54 -0.36 -11.36 -4.28
N LEU A 55 0.40 -11.83 -5.28
CA LEU A 55 1.86 -11.95 -5.20
C LEU A 55 2.54 -10.60 -4.96
N ALA A 56 2.09 -9.55 -5.66
CA ALA A 56 2.62 -8.20 -5.47
C ALA A 56 2.40 -7.67 -4.05
N TYR A 57 1.25 -7.93 -3.44
CA TYR A 57 0.97 -7.55 -2.05
C TYR A 57 1.80 -8.35 -1.04
N PHE A 58 2.02 -9.65 -1.25
CA PHE A 58 2.90 -10.44 -0.39
C PHE A 58 4.36 -9.97 -0.47
N ALA A 59 4.86 -9.76 -1.70
CA ALA A 59 6.20 -9.23 -1.94
C ALA A 59 6.36 -7.80 -1.39
N GLY A 60 5.34 -6.95 -1.59
CA GLY A 60 5.27 -5.60 -1.05
C GLY A 60 5.33 -5.59 0.48
N GLY A 61 4.56 -6.44 1.14
CA GLY A 61 4.62 -6.63 2.59
C GLY A 61 6.03 -6.97 3.08
N TRP A 62 6.73 -7.88 2.41
CA TRP A 62 8.13 -8.17 2.73
C TRP A 62 9.05 -6.96 2.52
N LEU A 63 8.86 -6.21 1.44
CA LEU A 63 9.67 -5.03 1.11
C LEU A 63 9.46 -3.86 2.08
N ILE A 64 8.27 -3.71 2.69
CA ILE A 64 8.00 -2.70 3.73
C ILE A 64 8.97 -2.84 4.91
N ARG A 65 9.35 -4.08 5.27
CA ARG A 65 10.29 -4.34 6.37
C ARG A 65 11.68 -3.78 6.14
N ARG A 66 12.05 -3.48 4.89
CA ARG A 66 13.34 -2.86 4.56
C ARG A 66 13.39 -1.39 4.92
N LEU A 67 12.25 -0.78 5.29
CA LEU A 67 12.15 0.63 5.69
C LEU A 67 12.82 1.58 4.67
N ASN A 68 12.82 1.20 3.40
CA ASN A 68 13.41 1.99 2.34
C ASN A 68 12.34 2.93 1.78
N ARG A 69 12.58 4.24 1.88
CA ARG A 69 11.62 5.28 1.49
C ARG A 69 11.12 5.14 0.05
N ARG A 70 11.99 4.76 -0.89
CA ARG A 70 11.64 4.59 -2.31
C ARG A 70 10.74 3.39 -2.53
N LEU A 71 11.02 2.28 -1.85
CA LEU A 71 10.19 1.08 -1.90
C LEU A 71 8.81 1.34 -1.28
N VAL A 72 8.76 2.04 -0.15
CA VAL A 72 7.50 2.44 0.50
C VAL A 72 6.71 3.38 -0.40
N LEU A 73 7.37 4.34 -1.06
CA LEU A 73 6.72 5.27 -2.00
C LEU A 73 6.16 4.53 -3.22
N ALA A 74 6.95 3.65 -3.82
CA ALA A 74 6.50 2.84 -4.95
C ALA A 74 5.30 1.96 -4.54
N GLY A 75 5.33 1.38 -3.34
CA GLY A 75 4.22 0.62 -2.77
C GLY A 75 2.96 1.46 -2.58
N ALA A 76 3.08 2.67 -2.04
CA ALA A 76 1.96 3.60 -1.86
C ALA A 76 1.32 3.97 -3.21
N ILE A 77 2.14 4.34 -4.20
CA ILE A 77 1.68 4.67 -5.54
C ILE A 77 0.94 3.46 -6.16
N ALA A 78 1.52 2.26 -6.07
CA ALA A 78 0.90 1.05 -6.62
C ALA A 78 -0.45 0.73 -5.94
N ASN A 79 -0.51 0.80 -4.61
CA ASN A 79 -1.74 0.57 -3.84
C ASN A 79 -2.82 1.62 -4.18
N ALA A 80 -2.44 2.90 -4.27
CA ALA A 80 -3.33 3.97 -4.71
C ALA A 80 -3.88 3.73 -6.14
N LEU A 81 -3.03 3.32 -7.08
CA LEU A 81 -3.46 3.00 -8.45
C LEU A 81 -4.48 1.85 -8.48
N VAL A 82 -4.27 0.80 -7.68
CA VAL A 82 -5.23 -0.32 -7.56
C VAL A 82 -6.59 0.17 -7.02
N MET A 83 -6.59 1.09 -6.05
CA MET A 83 -7.82 1.69 -5.55
C MET A 83 -8.52 2.57 -6.60
N VAL A 84 -7.76 3.37 -7.36
CA VAL A 84 -8.31 4.22 -8.44
C VAL A 84 -8.92 3.37 -9.55
N ILE A 85 -8.22 2.32 -10.02
CA ILE A 85 -8.72 1.40 -11.05
C ILE A 85 -10.01 0.73 -10.59
N TYR A 86 -10.07 0.30 -9.33
CA TYR A 86 -11.30 -0.23 -8.75
C TYR A 86 -12.43 0.79 -8.76
N MET A 87 -12.17 2.03 -8.34
CA MET A 87 -13.19 3.08 -8.32
C MET A 87 -13.73 3.39 -9.72
N ILE A 88 -12.85 3.45 -10.73
CA ILE A 88 -13.24 3.60 -12.14
C ILE A 88 -14.12 2.42 -12.58
N SER A 89 -13.75 1.20 -12.21
CA SER A 89 -14.50 -0.02 -12.57
C SER A 89 -15.88 -0.05 -11.90
N LEU A 90 -15.97 0.39 -10.63
CA LEU A 90 -17.21 0.53 -9.88
C LEU A 90 -18.15 1.56 -10.53
N ILE A 91 -17.64 2.75 -10.86
CA ILE A 91 -18.43 3.80 -11.52
C ILE A 91 -18.90 3.37 -12.92
N ALA A 92 -18.10 2.57 -13.62
CA ALA A 92 -18.46 2.03 -14.93
C ALA A 92 -19.48 0.87 -14.88
N GLY A 93 -19.95 0.48 -13.68
CA GLY A 93 -20.86 -0.66 -13.50
C GLY A 93 -20.20 -2.01 -13.81
N ARG A 94 -18.87 -2.08 -13.73
CA ARG A 94 -18.06 -3.29 -14.02
C ARG A 94 -17.50 -3.91 -12.74
N SER A 95 -17.99 -3.54 -11.57
CA SER A 95 -17.57 -4.14 -10.31
C SER A 95 -18.71 -4.01 -9.32
N ASP A 96 -19.07 -5.12 -8.70
CA ASP A 96 -20.04 -5.12 -7.61
C ASP A 96 -19.36 -4.91 -6.26
N LEU A 97 -20.11 -4.31 -5.34
CA LEU A 97 -19.65 -3.98 -4.00
C LEU A 97 -19.93 -5.17 -3.06
N GLU A 98 -19.26 -6.28 -3.34
CA GLU A 98 -19.36 -7.50 -2.53
C GLU A 98 -18.54 -7.40 -1.23
N ALA A 99 -18.86 -8.25 -0.25
CA ALA A 99 -18.19 -8.25 1.06
C ALA A 99 -16.66 -8.38 0.94
N TYR A 100 -16.17 -9.26 0.06
CA TYR A 100 -14.72 -9.43 -0.16
C TYR A 100 -14.08 -8.19 -0.77
N ALA A 101 -14.73 -7.57 -1.75
CA ALA A 101 -14.26 -6.33 -2.37
C ALA A 101 -14.25 -5.18 -1.35
N ALA A 102 -15.31 -5.01 -0.56
CA ALA A 102 -15.38 -4.00 0.48
C ALA A 102 -14.27 -4.16 1.53
N VAL A 103 -14.07 -5.38 2.04
CA VAL A 103 -13.02 -5.68 3.02
C VAL A 103 -11.63 -5.47 2.39
N SER A 104 -11.41 -5.89 1.13
CA SER A 104 -10.13 -5.65 0.47
C SER A 104 -9.84 -4.16 0.35
N LYS A 105 -10.85 -3.32 0.05
CA LYS A 105 -10.67 -1.87 -0.02
C LYS A 105 -10.41 -1.24 1.34
N LEU A 106 -11.08 -1.67 2.41
CA LEU A 106 -10.78 -1.22 3.76
C LEU A 106 -9.33 -1.54 4.16
N THR A 107 -8.85 -2.75 3.86
CA THR A 107 -7.46 -3.12 4.13
C THR A 107 -6.47 -2.28 3.29
N GLN A 108 -6.79 -1.97 2.03
CA GLN A 108 -5.97 -1.12 1.16
C GLN A 108 -5.92 0.33 1.65
N VAL A 109 -7.04 0.88 2.12
CA VAL A 109 -7.08 2.23 2.73
C VAL A 109 -6.23 2.26 3.99
N GLY A 110 -6.37 1.26 4.87
CA GLY A 110 -5.52 1.15 6.06
C GLY A 110 -4.04 1.03 5.70
N LEU A 111 -3.71 0.23 4.69
CA LEU A 111 -2.35 0.08 4.19
C LEU A 111 -1.80 1.42 3.68
N GLU A 112 -2.59 2.16 2.91
CA GLU A 112 -2.21 3.48 2.38
C GLU A 112 -1.86 4.46 3.51
N VAL A 113 -2.72 4.53 4.53
CA VAL A 113 -2.49 5.37 5.72
C VAL A 113 -1.16 5.00 6.39
N VAL A 114 -0.89 3.70 6.55
CA VAL A 114 0.36 3.22 7.14
C VAL A 114 1.58 3.57 6.28
N LEU A 115 1.49 3.41 4.95
CA LEU A 115 2.57 3.74 4.03
C LEU A 115 2.87 5.25 4.03
N ILE A 116 1.84 6.10 4.04
CA ILE A 116 2.00 7.55 4.17
C ILE A 116 2.66 7.90 5.51
N ALA A 117 2.20 7.29 6.61
CA ALA A 117 2.80 7.50 7.92
C ALA A 117 4.28 7.08 7.92
N LEU A 118 4.65 5.96 7.29
CA LEU A 118 6.05 5.57 7.12
C LEU A 118 6.83 6.60 6.29
N LEU A 119 6.28 7.10 5.19
CA LEU A 119 6.94 8.10 4.33
C LEU A 119 7.23 9.43 5.04
N VAL A 120 6.36 9.82 5.98
CA VAL A 120 6.54 11.02 6.81
C VAL A 120 7.70 10.83 7.80
N HIS A 121 7.86 9.62 8.35
CA HIS A 121 8.89 9.33 9.35
C HIS A 121 10.23 8.85 8.76
N LEU A 122 10.26 8.38 7.52
CA LEU A 122 11.48 7.92 6.86
C LEU A 122 12.31 9.10 6.33
N PRO A 123 13.63 9.14 6.60
CA PRO A 123 14.49 10.23 6.16
C PRO A 123 14.55 10.31 4.63
N ARG A 124 14.51 11.54 4.10
CA ARG A 124 14.72 11.81 2.67
C ARG A 124 16.19 11.54 2.34
N THR A 125 16.44 10.81 1.25
CA THR A 125 17.82 10.56 0.79
C THR A 125 18.28 11.70 -0.11
N ALA A 126 19.59 11.95 -0.25
CA ALA A 126 20.14 12.99 -1.13
C ALA A 126 19.62 12.90 -2.58
N ALA A 127 19.46 11.67 -3.08
CA ALA A 127 18.91 11.42 -4.40
C ALA A 127 17.39 11.68 -4.52
N ASP A 128 16.69 12.01 -3.43
CA ASP A 128 15.31 12.53 -3.45
C ASP A 128 15.28 14.08 -3.52
N ILE A 129 16.38 14.75 -3.14
CA ILE A 129 16.51 16.22 -3.10
C ILE A 129 16.93 16.77 -4.47
N VAL A 130 17.72 16.01 -5.23
CA VAL A 130 18.16 16.41 -6.59
C VAL A 130 16.99 16.45 -7.60
N SER A 131 15.89 15.75 -7.30
CA SER A 131 14.71 15.66 -8.18
C SER A 131 13.67 16.77 -7.97
N THR A 132 13.80 17.59 -6.92
CA THR A 132 12.97 18.80 -6.81
C THR A 132 13.55 19.85 -7.75
N PRO A 133 12.86 20.26 -8.84
CA PRO A 133 13.29 21.42 -9.58
C PRO A 133 13.35 22.58 -8.59
N VAL A 134 14.53 23.21 -8.49
CA VAL A 134 14.69 24.46 -7.78
C VAL A 134 13.80 25.45 -8.50
N THR A 135 12.57 25.63 -8.04
CA THR A 135 11.76 26.78 -8.39
C THR A 135 12.55 27.95 -7.84
N LYS A 136 13.37 28.53 -8.70
CA LYS A 136 14.16 29.73 -8.42
C LYS A 136 13.23 30.72 -7.73
N GLN A 137 13.65 31.13 -6.54
CA GLN A 137 13.28 32.44 -6.01
C GLN A 137 13.53 33.47 -7.12
N ALA A 138 12.46 34.05 -7.63
CA ALA A 138 12.45 35.28 -8.42
C ALA A 138 11.11 35.95 -8.10
N GLY A 139 11.05 37.10 -7.44
CA GLY A 139 12.06 37.94 -6.81
C GLY A 139 11.39 38.79 -5.73
#